data_AF-W6LD77-F1
#
_entry.id   AF-W6LD77-F1
#
_cell.length_a   1.000
_cell.length_b   1.000
_cell.length_c   1.000
_cell.angle_alpha   90.00
_cell.angle_beta   90.00
_cell.angle_gamma   90.00
#
_symmetry.space_group_name_H-M   'P 1'
#
loop_
_entity.id
_entity.type
_entity.pdbx_description
1 polymer ?
#
loop_
_entity_poly.entity_id
_entity_poly.type
_entity_poly.pdbx_seq_one_letter_code
_entity_poly.pdbx_strand_id
1 'polypeptide(L)'
;MLHEKLCCTSNVCPTTSFFHGSTEVLRSATIEMLALVSRVAEMEKERLIDTTPEGSPSTKPFARKGELKEYIHNAARRHDELLEEARCGQGVDRHLLALHHLAEKNKDDDALSFFNDVVYKQMKTFTLESRQFSQPWLQYYSFGPATPNGYGIGYVIDEDEIRLSLSAFANSPSANVADLAAAITGAYQIIVKTLLP
;
A
#
# COMPACT_ATOMS: atom_id res chain seq x y z
N MET A 1 7.13 13.50 -2.13
CA MET A 1 6.67 12.42 -1.23
C MET A 1 6.12 12.98 0.09
N LEU A 2 5.02 12.45 0.65
CA LEU A 2 4.33 12.98 1.85
C LEU A 2 5.09 12.76 3.18
N HIS A 3 5.53 11.54 3.46
CA HIS A 3 6.15 11.17 4.74
C HIS A 3 7.65 10.85 4.65
N GLU A 4 8.24 10.99 3.46
CA GLU A 4 9.66 10.72 3.14
C GLU A 4 10.18 9.30 3.47
N LYS A 5 9.31 8.40 3.93
CA LYS A 5 9.64 7.00 4.24
C LYS A 5 8.48 6.08 3.89
N LEU A 6 8.79 4.82 3.60
CA LEU A 6 7.78 3.76 3.58
C LEU A 6 7.33 3.43 5.00
N CYS A 7 6.10 2.97 5.11
CA CYS A 7 5.49 2.52 6.35
C CYS A 7 4.99 1.08 6.22
N CYS A 8 4.64 0.46 7.34
CA CYS A 8 3.97 -0.84 7.31
C CYS A 8 2.60 -0.70 6.65
N THR A 9 2.39 -1.45 5.58
CA THR A 9 1.15 -1.48 4.81
C THR A 9 0.42 -2.80 5.02
N SER A 10 -0.91 -2.77 5.02
CA SER A 10 -1.71 -3.98 4.86
C SER A 10 -2.71 -3.82 3.73
N ASN A 11 -2.71 -4.82 2.85
CA ASN A 11 -3.80 -5.09 1.92
C ASN A 11 -4.38 -6.46 2.26
N VAL A 12 -5.66 -6.66 1.99
CA VAL A 12 -6.35 -7.89 2.36
C VAL A 12 -6.61 -8.74 1.13
N CYS A 13 -6.12 -9.99 1.14
CA CYS A 13 -6.40 -10.99 0.12
C CYS A 13 -7.44 -11.99 0.65
N PRO A 14 -8.57 -12.23 -0.04
CA PRO A 14 -9.48 -13.30 0.34
C PRO A 14 -8.86 -14.67 0.06
N THR A 15 -8.97 -15.59 1.02
CA THR A 15 -8.48 -16.98 0.91
C THR A 15 -9.63 -17.97 0.70
N THR A 16 -10.69 -17.54 0.01
CA THR A 16 -11.97 -18.28 -0.15
C THR A 16 -11.85 -19.60 -0.90
N SER A 17 -10.71 -19.88 -1.53
CA SER A 17 -10.38 -21.19 -2.11
C SER A 17 -10.17 -22.28 -1.05
N PHE A 18 -9.88 -21.92 0.19
CA PHE A 18 -9.71 -22.85 1.30
C PHE A 18 -11.02 -23.05 2.07
N PHE A 19 -11.21 -24.24 2.64
CA PHE A 19 -12.34 -24.50 3.53
C PHE A 19 -12.29 -23.58 4.75
N HIS A 20 -13.37 -22.80 4.98
CA HIS A 20 -13.43 -21.72 5.97
C HIS A 20 -12.37 -20.61 5.78
N GLY A 21 -11.83 -20.47 4.57
CA GLY A 21 -10.92 -19.40 4.22
C GLY A 21 -11.55 -18.04 4.45
N SER A 22 -10.80 -17.16 5.14
CA SER A 22 -11.17 -15.78 5.37
C SER A 22 -10.21 -14.90 4.57
N THR A 23 -9.12 -14.43 5.20
CA THR A 23 -8.20 -13.50 4.56
C THR A 23 -6.75 -13.69 4.97
N GLU A 24 -5.84 -13.31 4.08
CA GLU A 24 -4.40 -13.14 4.31
C GLU A 24 -4.01 -11.66 4.09
N VAL A 25 -2.86 -11.24 4.63
CA VAL A 25 -2.33 -9.88 4.47
C VAL A 25 -1.27 -9.85 3.37
N LEU A 26 -1.38 -8.90 2.45
CA LEU A 26 -0.31 -8.51 1.55
C LEU A 26 0.40 -7.26 2.06
N ARG A 27 1.73 -7.27 2.03
CA ARG A 27 2.58 -6.16 2.45
C ARG A 27 3.12 -5.45 1.22
N SER A 28 2.47 -4.36 0.83
CA SER A 28 2.81 -3.60 -0.40
C SER A 28 4.07 -2.74 -0.28
N ALA A 29 4.60 -2.57 0.94
CA ALA A 29 5.86 -1.88 1.17
C ALA A 29 7.05 -2.82 0.91
N THR A 30 7.26 -3.16 -0.36
CA THR A 30 8.35 -4.05 -0.79
C THR A 30 9.63 -3.29 -1.12
N ILE A 31 10.72 -4.00 -1.36
CA ILE A 31 11.99 -3.41 -1.81
C ILE A 31 11.89 -2.79 -3.20
N GLU A 32 11.05 -3.35 -4.07
CA GLU A 32 10.76 -2.85 -5.41
C GLU A 32 9.94 -1.56 -5.33
N MET A 33 8.95 -1.52 -4.42
CA MET A 33 8.21 -0.29 -4.13
C MET A 33 9.17 0.78 -3.57
N LEU A 34 10.09 0.40 -2.67
CA LEU A 34 11.11 1.30 -2.15
C LEU A 34 12.01 1.86 -3.26
N ALA A 35 12.47 1.01 -4.17
CA ALA A 35 13.28 1.42 -5.31
C ALA A 35 12.53 2.40 -6.21
N LEU A 36 11.25 2.11 -6.53
CA LEU A 36 10.40 3.00 -7.31
C LEU A 36 10.23 4.38 -6.64
N VAL A 37 9.81 4.42 -5.38
CA VAL A 37 9.56 5.72 -4.70
C VAL A 37 10.85 6.51 -4.47
N SER A 38 11.97 5.83 -4.23
CA SER A 38 13.28 6.47 -4.12
C SER A 38 13.68 7.10 -5.45
N ARG A 39 13.48 6.38 -6.56
CA ARG A 39 13.78 6.90 -7.89
C ARG A 39 12.90 8.09 -8.26
N VAL A 40 11.60 8.02 -7.96
CA VAL A 40 10.69 9.16 -8.15
C VAL A 40 11.18 10.38 -7.37
N ALA A 41 11.55 10.22 -6.10
CA ALA A 41 12.04 11.34 -5.28
C ALA A 41 13.36 11.94 -5.78
N GLU A 42 14.27 11.12 -6.32
CA GLU A 42 15.47 11.62 -7.01
C GLU A 42 15.11 12.44 -8.25
N MET A 43 14.22 11.91 -9.09
CA MET A 43 13.80 12.59 -10.32
C MET A 43 13.02 13.89 -10.02
N GLU A 44 12.26 13.96 -8.92
CA GLU A 44 11.65 15.21 -8.42
C GLU A 44 12.72 16.25 -8.06
N LYS A 45 13.78 15.84 -7.33
CA LYS A 45 14.92 16.72 -6.97
C LYS A 45 15.68 17.22 -8.21
N GLU A 46 15.87 16.34 -9.19
CA GLU A 46 16.51 16.68 -10.48
C GLU A 46 15.59 17.49 -11.42
N ARG A 47 14.32 17.75 -11.02
CA ARG A 47 13.29 18.43 -11.83
C ARG A 47 13.04 17.74 -13.19
N LEU A 48 13.14 16.42 -13.22
CA LEU A 48 12.92 15.57 -14.39
C LEU A 48 11.47 15.09 -14.55
N ILE A 49 10.66 15.23 -13.49
CA ILE A 49 9.24 14.90 -13.46
C ILE A 49 8.48 16.20 -13.20
N ASP A 50 7.47 16.46 -14.02
CA ASP A 50 6.54 17.56 -13.80
C ASP A 50 5.27 17.05 -13.12
N THR A 51 5.09 17.41 -11.85
CA THR A 51 3.92 17.10 -11.02
C THR A 51 2.86 18.20 -11.07
N THR A 52 2.97 19.17 -12.00
CA THR A 52 1.93 20.19 -12.15
C THR A 52 0.58 19.57 -12.58
N PRO A 53 -0.55 20.06 -12.03
CA PRO A 53 -1.89 19.64 -12.41
C PRO A 53 -2.19 19.86 -13.89
N GLU A 54 -3.07 19.03 -14.45
CA GLU A 54 -3.60 19.22 -15.80
C GLU A 54 -4.19 20.62 -15.98
N GLY A 55 -3.84 21.30 -17.08
CA GLY A 55 -4.31 22.65 -17.42
C GLY A 55 -3.23 23.74 -17.43
N SER A 56 -2.02 23.47 -16.92
CA SER A 56 -0.85 24.34 -17.15
C SER A 56 -0.02 23.80 -18.32
N PRO A 57 0.40 24.64 -19.30
CA PRO A 57 1.25 24.20 -20.39
C PRO A 57 2.66 23.87 -19.87
N SER A 58 2.84 22.61 -19.46
CA SER A 58 4.16 22.05 -19.21
C SER A 58 4.88 21.87 -20.54
N THR A 59 5.89 22.68 -20.77
CA THR A 59 6.74 22.67 -21.98
C THR A 59 7.96 21.75 -21.83
N LYS A 60 8.07 20.99 -20.73
CA LYS A 60 9.26 20.16 -20.45
C LYS A 60 9.00 18.68 -20.76
N PRO A 61 9.81 18.06 -21.62
CA PRO A 61 9.70 16.63 -21.90
C PRO A 61 10.08 15.80 -20.67
N PHE A 62 9.28 14.77 -20.38
CA PHE A 62 9.55 13.78 -19.33
C PHE A 62 10.78 12.94 -19.73
N ALA A 63 11.96 13.39 -19.34
CA ALA A 63 13.22 13.00 -19.99
C ALA A 63 13.62 11.51 -19.81
N ARG A 64 13.08 10.81 -18.81
CA ARG A 64 13.46 9.41 -18.47
C ARG A 64 12.26 8.46 -18.33
N LYS A 65 11.25 8.59 -19.20
CA LYS A 65 10.06 7.71 -19.20
C LYS A 65 10.43 6.22 -19.20
N GLY A 66 11.39 5.81 -20.03
CA GLY A 66 11.77 4.40 -20.20
C GLY A 66 12.33 3.76 -18.94
N GLU A 67 13.20 4.47 -18.21
CA GLU A 67 13.78 3.98 -16.95
C GLU A 67 12.70 3.87 -15.87
N LEU A 68 11.91 4.93 -15.67
CA LEU A 68 10.86 4.93 -14.64
C LEU A 68 9.79 3.87 -14.90
N LYS A 69 9.48 3.59 -16.18
CA LYS A 69 8.58 2.52 -16.59
C LYS A 69 9.04 1.14 -16.09
N GLU A 70 10.34 0.86 -16.09
CA GLU A 70 10.87 -0.40 -15.58
C GLU A 70 10.66 -0.54 -14.07
N TYR A 71 10.93 0.52 -13.29
CA TYR A 71 10.66 0.54 -11.85
C TYR A 71 9.17 0.32 -11.54
N ILE A 72 8.26 0.96 -12.30
CA ILE A 72 6.81 0.77 -12.15
C ILE A 72 6.43 -0.69 -12.42
N HIS A 73 6.92 -1.28 -13.52
CA HIS A 73 6.61 -2.66 -13.87
C HIS A 73 7.18 -3.67 -12.87
N ASN A 74 8.38 -3.44 -12.33
CA ASN A 74 8.97 -4.33 -11.32
C ASN A 74 8.17 -4.29 -10.00
N ALA A 75 7.77 -3.09 -9.55
CA ALA A 75 6.92 -2.95 -8.36
C ALA A 75 5.54 -3.60 -8.55
N ALA A 76 4.92 -3.42 -9.72
CA ALA A 76 3.65 -4.06 -10.07
C ALA A 76 3.77 -5.59 -10.11
N ARG A 77 4.80 -6.12 -10.79
CA ARG A 77 5.03 -7.57 -10.85
C ARG A 77 5.18 -8.18 -9.47
N ARG A 78 5.96 -7.56 -8.57
CA ARG A 78 6.10 -8.08 -7.21
C ARG A 78 4.76 -8.05 -6.45
N HIS A 79 3.95 -7.03 -6.67
CA HIS A 79 2.61 -6.94 -6.07
C HIS A 79 1.71 -8.09 -6.54
N ASP A 80 1.73 -8.43 -7.83
CA ASP A 80 0.97 -9.55 -8.40
C ASP A 80 1.44 -10.90 -7.83
N GLU A 81 2.76 -11.08 -7.69
CA GLU A 81 3.33 -12.28 -7.05
C GLU A 81 2.87 -12.42 -5.59
N LEU A 82 2.92 -11.34 -4.81
CA LEU A 82 2.42 -11.33 -3.43
C LEU A 82 0.93 -11.65 -3.35
N LEU A 83 0.13 -11.19 -4.31
CA LEU A 83 -1.29 -11.50 -4.38
C LEU A 83 -1.52 -12.99 -4.62
N GLU A 84 -0.76 -13.59 -5.53
CA GLU A 84 -0.87 -15.02 -5.81
C GLU A 84 -0.37 -15.89 -4.64
N GLU A 85 0.76 -15.51 -4.03
CA GLU A 85 1.29 -16.13 -2.79
C GLU A 85 0.21 -16.11 -1.69
N ALA A 86 -0.39 -14.94 -1.41
CA ALA A 86 -1.42 -14.79 -0.39
C ALA A 86 -2.69 -15.59 -0.72
N ARG A 87 -3.13 -15.58 -1.98
CA ARG A 87 -4.29 -16.35 -2.47
C ARG A 87 -4.08 -17.85 -2.31
N CYS A 88 -2.85 -18.31 -2.50
CA CYS A 88 -2.44 -19.71 -2.31
C CYS A 88 -2.10 -20.05 -0.85
N GLY A 89 -2.37 -19.17 0.12
CA GLY A 89 -2.12 -19.41 1.54
C GLY A 89 -0.63 -19.45 1.90
N GLN A 90 0.22 -18.82 1.09
CA GLN A 90 1.67 -18.72 1.28
C GLN A 90 2.08 -17.38 1.92
N GLY A 91 1.11 -16.59 2.39
CA GLY A 91 1.37 -15.40 3.18
C GLY A 91 1.93 -15.73 4.57
N VAL A 92 2.57 -14.74 5.19
CA VAL A 92 3.30 -14.91 6.46
C VAL A 92 2.47 -14.47 7.67
N ASP A 93 1.56 -13.52 7.50
CA ASP A 93 0.88 -12.85 8.61
C ASP A 93 -0.05 -13.77 9.39
N ARG A 94 -0.89 -14.58 8.72
CA ARG A 94 -1.76 -15.55 9.42
C ARG A 94 -0.96 -16.68 10.04
N HIS A 95 0.14 -17.10 9.42
CA HIS A 95 1.03 -18.10 9.99
C HIS A 95 1.69 -17.59 11.28
N LEU A 96 2.26 -16.38 11.27
CA LEU A 96 2.84 -15.78 12.47
C LEU A 96 1.81 -15.52 13.56
N LEU A 97 0.57 -15.16 13.20
CA LEU A 97 -0.53 -15.03 14.15
C LEU A 97 -0.84 -16.37 14.84
N ALA A 98 -0.94 -17.45 14.08
CA ALA A 98 -1.19 -18.79 14.62
C ALA A 98 -0.05 -19.24 15.55
N LEU A 99 1.21 -19.04 15.14
CA LEU A 99 2.37 -19.36 15.97
C LEU A 99 2.41 -18.55 17.27
N HIS A 100 2.05 -17.25 17.21
CA HIS A 100 1.97 -16.42 18.41
C HIS A 100 0.94 -16.95 19.40
N HIS A 101 -0.26 -17.30 18.93
CA HIS A 101 -1.29 -17.90 19.78
C HIS A 101 -0.89 -19.25 20.36
N LEU A 102 -0.15 -20.07 19.60
CA LEU A 102 0.38 -21.34 20.11
C LEU A 102 1.43 -21.12 21.20
N ALA A 103 2.33 -20.15 21.02
CA ALA A 103 3.33 -19.78 22.03
C ALA A 103 2.66 -19.28 23.32
N GLU A 104 1.65 -18.41 23.22
CA GLU A 104 0.85 -17.94 24.36
C GLU A 104 0.16 -19.10 25.08
N LYS A 105 -0.50 -19.98 24.32
CA LYS A 105 -1.23 -21.13 24.87
C LYS A 105 -0.32 -22.12 25.60
N ASN A 106 0.88 -22.36 25.05
CA ASN A 106 1.85 -23.31 25.60
C ASN A 106 2.74 -22.70 26.68
N LYS A 107 2.68 -21.37 26.90
CA LYS A 107 3.58 -20.63 27.80
C LYS A 107 5.06 -20.85 27.42
N ASP A 108 5.33 -20.81 26.12
CA ASP A 108 6.67 -20.98 25.58
C ASP A 108 7.40 -19.63 25.58
N ASP A 109 8.14 -19.35 26.65
CA ASP A 109 8.83 -18.08 26.85
C ASP A 109 9.90 -17.82 25.77
N ASP A 110 10.55 -18.87 25.27
CA ASP A 110 11.55 -18.77 24.21
C ASP A 110 10.89 -18.33 22.89
N ALA A 111 9.77 -18.96 22.50
CA ALA A 111 9.01 -18.54 21.33
C ALA A 111 8.39 -17.14 21.50
N LEU A 112 7.89 -16.82 22.70
CA LEU A 112 7.34 -15.49 23.02
C LEU A 112 8.39 -14.38 22.93
N SER A 113 9.68 -14.68 23.11
CA SER A 113 10.76 -13.70 22.94
C SER A 113 10.76 -13.10 21.52
N PHE A 114 10.54 -13.92 20.48
CA PHE A 114 10.43 -13.47 19.09
C PHE A 114 9.24 -12.53 18.88
N PHE A 115 8.07 -12.86 19.45
CA PHE A 115 6.85 -12.05 19.30
C PHE A 115 6.85 -10.79 20.17
N ASN A 116 7.70 -10.74 21.21
CA ASN A 116 7.91 -9.56 22.04
C ASN A 116 8.93 -8.58 21.45
N ASP A 117 9.65 -8.98 20.41
CA ASP A 117 10.62 -8.14 19.72
C ASP A 117 9.99 -6.85 19.17
N VAL A 118 10.75 -5.76 19.22
CA VAL A 118 10.31 -4.44 18.79
C VAL A 118 9.99 -4.40 17.30
N VAL A 119 10.74 -5.13 16.47
CA VAL A 119 10.54 -5.21 15.02
C VAL A 119 9.24 -5.94 14.71
N TYR A 120 8.94 -7.05 15.39
CA TYR A 120 7.66 -7.75 15.20
C TYR A 120 6.46 -6.88 15.62
N LYS A 121 6.58 -6.15 16.74
CA LYS A 121 5.54 -5.18 17.17
C LYS A 121 5.33 -4.06 16.15
N GLN A 122 6.42 -3.50 15.60
CA GLN A 122 6.36 -2.50 14.54
C GLN A 122 5.75 -3.06 13.26
N MET A 123 6.12 -4.26 12.86
CA MET A 123 5.62 -4.96 11.67
C MET A 123 4.09 -5.17 11.70
N LYS A 124 3.50 -5.32 12.89
CA LYS A 124 2.05 -5.42 13.11
C LYS A 124 1.33 -4.07 13.16
N THR A 125 2.06 -2.97 13.22
CA THR A 125 1.49 -1.63 13.33
C THR A 125 1.31 -1.04 11.94
N PHE A 126 0.17 -1.34 11.30
CA PHE A 126 -0.13 -0.85 9.95
C PHE A 126 -0.48 0.65 9.98
N THR A 127 0.40 1.47 9.38
CA THR A 127 0.16 2.90 9.22
C THR A 127 -0.73 3.18 8.01
N LEU A 128 -0.71 2.32 7.00
CA LEU A 128 -1.53 2.44 5.81
C LEU A 128 -2.25 1.13 5.55
N GLU A 129 -3.56 1.15 5.56
CA GLU A 129 -4.38 -0.01 5.23
C GLU A 129 -5.17 0.29 3.97
N SER A 130 -5.12 -0.61 2.99
CA SER A 130 -5.95 -0.49 1.80
C SER A 130 -6.78 -1.75 1.55
N ARG A 131 -8.02 -1.59 1.10
CA ARG A 131 -8.92 -2.70 0.81
C ARG A 131 -9.75 -2.40 -0.42
N GLN A 132 -9.68 -3.33 -1.36
CA GLN A 132 -10.53 -3.35 -2.54
C GLN A 132 -11.84 -4.07 -2.23
N PHE A 133 -12.96 -3.50 -2.63
CA PHE A 133 -14.23 -4.21 -2.65
C PHE A 133 -15.11 -3.64 -3.76
N SER A 134 -15.23 -4.36 -4.88
CA SER A 134 -16.07 -3.97 -6.01
C SER A 134 -17.33 -4.82 -6.07
N GLN A 135 -18.49 -4.16 -6.19
CA GLN A 135 -19.77 -4.77 -6.52
C GLN A 135 -20.54 -3.80 -7.44
N PRO A 136 -21.37 -4.28 -8.38
CA PRO A 136 -22.11 -3.41 -9.31
C PRO A 136 -23.01 -2.37 -8.64
N TRP A 137 -23.51 -2.67 -7.43
CA TRP A 137 -24.38 -1.78 -6.65
C TRP A 137 -23.61 -0.90 -5.65
N LEU A 138 -22.29 -1.00 -5.58
CA LEU A 138 -21.49 -0.33 -4.57
C LEU A 138 -20.83 0.93 -5.13
N GLN A 139 -21.26 2.08 -4.62
CA GLN A 139 -20.68 3.38 -5.00
C GLN A 139 -19.35 3.63 -4.27
N TYR A 140 -19.35 3.53 -2.95
CA TYR A 140 -18.18 3.79 -2.12
C TYR A 140 -17.99 2.69 -1.08
N TYR A 141 -16.74 2.37 -0.81
CA TYR A 141 -16.33 1.48 0.26
C TYR A 141 -15.32 2.21 1.12
N SER A 142 -15.61 2.35 2.42
CA SER A 142 -14.75 3.07 3.36
C SER A 142 -14.67 2.35 4.70
N PHE A 143 -13.57 2.55 5.40
CA PHE A 143 -13.31 2.04 6.74
C PHE A 143 -12.32 2.98 7.45
N GLY A 144 -12.32 2.98 8.78
CA GLY A 144 -11.40 3.79 9.59
C GLY A 144 -10.00 3.15 9.71
N PRO A 145 -8.95 3.92 10.04
CA PRO A 145 -7.61 3.37 10.25
C PRO A 145 -7.53 2.48 11.51
N ALA A 146 -6.65 1.48 11.50
CA ALA A 146 -6.35 0.62 12.66
C ALA A 146 -5.43 1.28 13.69
N THR A 147 -4.76 2.39 13.35
CA THR A 147 -3.84 3.10 14.24
C THR A 147 -4.22 4.58 14.35
N PRO A 148 -4.00 5.24 15.50
CA PRO A 148 -4.36 6.66 15.70
C PRO A 148 -3.72 7.62 14.69
N ASN A 149 -2.57 7.23 14.13
CA ASN A 149 -1.78 8.01 13.17
C ASN A 149 -1.73 7.39 11.77
N GLY A 150 -2.67 6.49 11.49
CA GLY A 150 -2.73 5.78 10.22
C GLY A 150 -3.77 6.32 9.25
N TYR A 151 -3.83 5.66 8.11
CA TYR A 151 -4.77 5.92 7.03
C TYR A 151 -5.54 4.66 6.65
N GLY A 152 -6.84 4.81 6.37
CA GLY A 152 -7.65 3.80 5.69
C GLY A 152 -7.91 4.23 4.24
N ILE A 153 -7.71 3.31 3.30
CA ILE A 153 -8.01 3.49 1.88
C ILE A 153 -8.96 2.37 1.42
N GLY A 154 -10.24 2.67 1.34
CA GLY A 154 -11.19 1.79 0.65
C GLY A 154 -11.31 2.18 -0.81
N TYR A 155 -11.36 1.21 -1.71
CA TYR A 155 -11.51 1.51 -3.13
C TYR A 155 -12.40 0.54 -3.89
N VAL A 156 -13.11 1.10 -4.85
CA VAL A 156 -13.98 0.41 -5.79
C VAL A 156 -13.41 0.62 -7.18
N ILE A 157 -13.13 -0.47 -7.88
CA ILE A 157 -12.73 -0.47 -9.29
C ILE A 157 -13.99 -0.75 -10.11
N ASP A 158 -14.30 0.16 -11.02
CA ASP A 158 -15.38 0.08 -12.00
C ASP A 158 -14.78 0.06 -13.43
N GLU A 159 -15.62 0.01 -14.46
CA GLU A 159 -15.15 -0.05 -15.86
C GLU A 159 -14.33 1.18 -16.28
N ASP A 160 -14.81 2.38 -15.96
CA ASP A 160 -14.22 3.65 -16.41
C ASP A 160 -13.52 4.44 -15.29
N GLU A 161 -13.65 4.02 -14.03
CA GLU A 161 -13.12 4.78 -12.90
C GLU A 161 -12.68 3.93 -11.72
N ILE A 162 -11.81 4.51 -10.90
CA ILE A 162 -11.44 3.98 -9.58
C ILE A 162 -11.90 5.01 -8.53
N ARG A 163 -12.88 4.62 -7.72
CA ARG A 163 -13.41 5.46 -6.64
C ARG A 163 -12.65 5.17 -5.35
N LEU A 164 -11.95 6.17 -4.81
CA LEU A 164 -11.18 6.08 -3.57
C LEU A 164 -11.92 6.73 -2.40
N SER A 165 -12.00 6.03 -1.27
CA SER A 165 -12.45 6.56 0.01
C SER A 165 -11.29 6.59 0.99
N LEU A 166 -10.94 7.77 1.47
CA LEU A 166 -9.79 8.01 2.33
C LEU A 166 -10.25 8.37 3.74
N SER A 167 -9.60 7.81 4.77
CA SER A 167 -9.90 8.09 6.16
C SER A 167 -8.63 8.29 6.98
N ALA A 168 -8.71 9.16 7.99
CA ALA A 168 -7.72 9.38 9.04
C ALA A 168 -8.43 9.90 10.30
N PHE A 169 -7.83 9.74 11.48
CA PHE A 169 -8.38 10.36 12.69
C PHE A 169 -8.13 11.87 12.70
N ALA A 170 -9.19 12.65 12.96
CA ALA A 170 -9.13 14.12 12.91
C ALA A 170 -8.14 14.75 13.93
N ASN A 171 -7.86 14.05 15.02
CA ASN A 171 -6.91 14.47 16.06
C ASN A 171 -5.49 13.91 15.83
N SER A 172 -5.22 13.26 14.70
CA SER A 172 -3.88 12.78 14.40
C SER A 172 -2.94 13.95 14.12
N PRO A 173 -1.77 14.04 14.79
CA PRO A 173 -0.76 15.04 14.48
C PRO A 173 -0.04 14.79 13.16
N SER A 174 -0.18 13.60 12.55
CA SER A 174 0.61 13.18 11.39
C SER A 174 -0.21 12.57 10.24
N ALA A 175 -1.52 12.39 10.42
CA ALA A 175 -2.41 11.83 9.41
C ALA A 175 -3.45 12.84 8.94
N ASN A 176 -3.39 13.24 7.66
CA ASN A 176 -4.32 14.19 7.05
C ASN A 176 -4.82 13.67 5.69
N VAL A 177 -6.15 13.61 5.54
CA VAL A 177 -6.78 13.05 4.33
C VAL A 177 -6.54 13.92 3.09
N ALA A 178 -6.50 15.24 3.23
CA ALA A 178 -6.27 16.15 2.10
C ALA A 178 -4.84 16.00 1.57
N ASP A 179 -3.86 15.88 2.46
CA ASP A 179 -2.47 15.65 2.10
C ASP A 179 -2.28 14.29 1.41
N LEU A 180 -2.94 13.25 1.92
CA LEU A 180 -2.95 11.92 1.28
C LEU A 180 -3.59 11.97 -0.11
N ALA A 181 -4.72 12.67 -0.26
CA ALA A 181 -5.41 12.81 -1.55
C ALA A 181 -4.52 13.52 -2.59
N ALA A 182 -3.85 14.59 -2.18
CA ALA A 182 -2.89 15.30 -3.02
C ALA A 182 -1.71 14.40 -3.43
N ALA A 183 -1.18 13.61 -2.49
CA ALA A 183 -0.09 12.67 -2.76
C ALA A 183 -0.49 11.55 -3.74
N ILE A 184 -1.68 10.97 -3.58
CA ILE A 184 -2.21 9.95 -4.51
C ILE A 184 -2.42 10.55 -5.90
N THR A 185 -2.96 11.77 -5.98
CA THR A 185 -3.17 12.46 -7.26
C THR A 185 -1.84 12.72 -7.97
N GLY A 186 -0.81 13.18 -7.26
CA GLY A 186 0.53 13.35 -7.80
C GLY A 186 1.14 12.03 -8.28
N ALA A 187 1.02 10.95 -7.50
CA ALA A 187 1.50 9.63 -7.89
C ALA A 187 0.78 9.11 -9.15
N TYR A 188 -0.55 9.27 -9.23
CA TYR A 188 -1.34 8.92 -10.41
C TYR A 188 -0.85 9.66 -11.66
N GLN A 189 -0.63 10.97 -11.58
CA GLN A 189 -0.13 11.77 -12.71
C GLN A 189 1.25 11.28 -13.19
N ILE A 190 2.13 10.91 -12.27
CA ILE A 190 3.44 10.35 -12.62
C ILE A 190 3.28 9.03 -13.39
N ILE A 191 2.43 8.12 -12.89
CA ILE A 191 2.17 6.83 -13.52
C ILE A 191 1.58 7.02 -14.91
N VAL A 192 0.54 7.83 -15.04
CA VAL A 192 -0.14 8.13 -16.32
C VAL A 192 0.83 8.72 -17.34
N LYS A 193 1.57 9.77 -16.98
CA LYS A 193 2.55 10.42 -17.88
C LYS A 193 3.68 9.47 -18.30
N THR A 194 3.99 8.46 -17.47
CA THR A 194 5.06 7.49 -17.73
C THR A 194 4.60 6.33 -18.61
N LEU A 195 3.41 5.78 -18.34
CA LEU A 195 2.92 4.55 -18.97
C LEU A 195 2.08 4.81 -20.23
N LEU A 196 1.35 5.93 -20.27
CA LEU A 196 0.53 6.28 -21.43
C LEU A 196 1.35 7.09 -22.45
N PRO A 197 1.03 6.93 -23.75
CA PRO A 197 1.72 7.63 -24.84
C PRO A 197 1.64 9.16 -24.70
#